data_AF-A0A1P8YD27-F1
#
_entry.id   AF-A0A1P8YD27-F1
#
_cell.length_a   1.000
_cell.length_b   1.000
_cell.length_c   1.000
_cell.angle_alpha   90.00
_cell.angle_beta   90.00
_cell.angle_gamma   90.00
#
_symmetry.space_group_name_H-M   'P 1'
#
loop_
_entity.id
_entity.type
_entity.pdbx_description
1 polymer ?
#
loop_
_entity_poly.entity_id
_entity_poly.type
_entity_poly.pdbx_seq_one_letter_code
_entity_poly.pdbx_strand_id
1 'polypeptide(L)' 'MDRDAEPPWPIDEEHRHRVFAVVDAAFAQRRKTLRAALATWAGSPAEAERLLVAAGIAPSARGEVLGAADFVRLASVE' A
#
# COMPACT_ATOMS: atom_id res chain seq x y z
N MET A 1 12.93 -15.55 13.75
CA MET A 1 13.33 -14.15 13.95
C MET A 1 12.35 -13.30 13.16
N ASP A 2 11.84 -12.25 13.78
CA ASP A 2 11.07 -11.24 13.06
C ASP A 2 11.99 -10.58 12.02
N ARG A 3 11.50 -10.37 10.79
CA ARG A 3 12.33 -9.78 9.72
C ARG A 3 12.71 -8.34 10.07
N ASP A 4 11.83 -7.66 10.81
CA ASP A 4 11.94 -6.26 11.17
C ASP A 4 11.79 -6.11 12.70
N ALA A 5 12.75 -6.67 13.46
CA ALA A 5 12.73 -6.67 14.93
C ALA A 5 12.70 -5.25 15.54
N GLU A 6 13.17 -4.26 14.79
CA GLU A 6 12.97 -2.84 15.06
C GLU A 6 12.46 -2.17 13.78
N PRO A 7 11.15 -1.93 13.67
CA PRO A 7 10.58 -1.40 12.44
C PRO A 7 11.01 0.06 12.24
N PRO A 8 11.52 0.45 11.05
CA PRO A 8 11.90 1.83 10.75
C PRO A 8 10.70 2.75 10.46
N TRP A 9 9.48 2.31 10.76
CA TRP A 9 8.23 3.02 10.50
C TRP A 9 7.40 3.20 11.78
N PRO A 10 6.49 4.18 11.83
CA PRO A 10 5.60 4.37 12.97
C PRO A 10 4.78 3.10 13.26
N ILE A 11 4.58 2.80 14.54
CA ILE A 11 3.80 1.63 15.00
C ILE A 11 2.56 2.04 15.81
N ASP A 12 2.21 3.33 15.79
CA ASP A 12 1.01 3.85 16.41
C ASP A 12 -0.27 3.34 15.72
N GLU A 13 -1.40 3.48 16.41
CA GLU A 13 -2.69 2.95 15.95
C GLU A 13 -3.17 3.62 14.66
N GLU A 14 -2.87 4.91 14.45
CA GLU A 14 -3.26 5.63 13.24
C GLU A 14 -2.53 5.08 12.03
N HIS A 15 -1.21 4.89 12.15
CA HIS A 15 -0.42 4.29 11.09
C HIS A 15 -0.88 2.87 10.77
N ARG A 16 -1.13 2.05 11.80
CA ARG A 16 -1.66 0.68 11.63
C ARG A 16 -2.98 0.68 10.86
N HIS A 17 -3.93 1.54 11.23
CA HIS A 17 -5.20 1.66 10.51
C HIS A 17 -5.01 2.05 9.05
N ARG A 18 -4.10 2.98 8.74
CA ARG A 18 -3.78 3.35 7.36
C ARG A 18 -3.22 2.18 6.57
N VAL A 19 -2.29 1.41 7.14
CA VAL A 19 -1.73 0.20 6.49
C VAL A 19 -2.84 -0.80 6.17
N PHE A 20 -3.71 -1.12 7.14
CA PHE A 20 -4.81 -2.06 6.90
C PHE A 20 -5.79 -1.55 5.85
N ALA A 21 -6.12 -0.26 5.85
CA ALA A 21 -6.99 0.32 4.82
C ALA A 21 -6.41 0.18 3.41
N VAL A 22 -5.10 0.39 3.24
CA VAL A 22 -4.40 0.18 1.96
C VAL A 22 -4.42 -1.29 1.56
N VAL A 23 -4.14 -2.21 2.49
CA VAL A 23 -4.17 -3.66 2.26
C VAL A 23 -5.57 -4.10 1.82
N ASP A 24 -6.60 -3.72 2.56
CA ASP A 24 -7.99 -4.06 2.24
C ASP A 24 -8.37 -3.55 0.85
N ALA A 25 -8.01 -2.30 0.52
CA ALA A 25 -8.25 -1.75 -0.81
C ALA A 25 -7.50 -2.50 -1.93
N ALA A 26 -6.25 -2.88 -1.69
CA ALA A 26 -5.44 -3.63 -2.66
C ALA A 26 -6.01 -5.03 -2.95
N PHE A 27 -6.71 -5.64 -1.99
CA PHE A 27 -7.29 -6.97 -2.11
C PHE A 27 -8.82 -6.99 -2.33
N ALA A 28 -9.50 -5.85 -2.27
CA ALA A 28 -10.94 -5.72 -2.48
C ALA A 28 -11.40 -6.18 -3.87
N GLN A 29 -10.52 -6.14 -4.89
CA GLN A 29 -10.83 -6.55 -6.26
C GLN A 29 -9.84 -7.57 -6.80
N ARG A 30 -10.33 -8.79 -7.05
CA ARG A 30 -9.49 -9.88 -7.58
C ARG A 30 -8.96 -9.55 -8.98
N ARG A 31 -7.68 -9.87 -9.23
CA ARG A 31 -6.98 -9.76 -10.53
C ARG A 31 -6.77 -8.33 -11.07
N LYS A 32 -7.06 -7.29 -10.29
CA LYS A 32 -6.76 -5.91 -10.68
C LYS A 32 -5.30 -5.56 -10.42
N THR A 33 -4.80 -4.59 -11.19
CA THR A 33 -3.53 -3.92 -10.85
C THR A 33 -3.72 -3.03 -9.63
N LEU A 34 -2.65 -2.73 -8.90
CA LEU A 34 -2.69 -1.87 -7.73
C LEU A 34 -3.26 -0.49 -8.04
N ARG A 35 -2.90 0.09 -9.19
CA ARG A 35 -3.47 1.36 -9.67
C ARG A 35 -5.01 1.35 -9.70
N ALA A 36 -5.59 0.24 -10.17
CA ALA A 36 -7.03 0.10 -10.29
C ALA A 36 -7.68 -0.24 -8.94
N ALA A 37 -7.05 -1.10 -8.14
CA ALA A 37 -7.55 -1.52 -6.84
C ALA A 37 -7.58 -0.35 -5.83
N LEU A 38 -6.54 0.49 -5.85
CA LEU A 38 -6.37 1.62 -4.92
C LEU A 38 -7.03 2.92 -5.38
N ALA A 39 -7.68 2.94 -6.55
CA ALA A 39 -8.26 4.16 -7.11
C ALA A 39 -9.29 4.81 -6.17
N THR A 40 -10.10 4.03 -5.48
CA THR A 40 -11.09 4.56 -4.51
C THR A 40 -10.42 5.07 -3.24
N TRP A 41 -9.42 4.33 -2.73
CA TRP A 41 -8.68 4.73 -1.52
C TRP A 41 -7.89 6.02 -1.74
N ALA A 42 -7.22 6.14 -2.89
CA ALA A 42 -6.47 7.33 -3.29
C ALA A 42 -7.35 8.44 -3.89
N GLY A 43 -8.67 8.24 -4.03
CA GLY A 43 -9.59 9.17 -4.67
C GLY A 43 -9.57 9.19 -6.20
N SER A 44 -8.48 8.77 -6.87
CA SER A 44 -8.48 8.49 -8.30
C SER A 44 -7.42 7.47 -8.74
N PRO A 45 -7.56 6.84 -9.93
CA PRO A 45 -6.49 6.01 -10.48
C PRO A 45 -5.19 6.76 -10.80
N ALA A 46 -5.25 8.08 -11.01
CA ALA A 46 -4.06 8.90 -11.20
C ALA A 46 -3.34 9.11 -9.87
N GLU A 47 -4.09 9.33 -8.79
CA GLU A 47 -3.53 9.48 -7.46
C GLU A 47 -2.92 8.19 -6.94
N ALA A 48 -3.61 7.06 -7.12
CA ALA A 48 -3.07 5.76 -6.79
C ALA A 48 -1.72 5.53 -7.48
N GLU A 49 -1.58 5.91 -8.75
CA GLU A 49 -0.31 5.81 -9.47
C GLU A 49 0.76 6.73 -8.88
N ARG A 50 0.44 7.98 -8.52
CA ARG A 50 1.38 8.90 -7.87
C ARG A 50 1.92 8.32 -6.56
N LEU A 51 1.03 7.84 -5.69
CA LEU A 51 1.39 7.24 -4.41
C LEU A 51 2.21 5.95 -4.58
N LEU A 52 1.83 5.09 -5.52
CA LEU A 52 2.58 3.87 -5.83
C LEU A 52 3.99 4.18 -6.31
N VAL A 53 4.15 5.15 -7.21
CA VAL A 53 5.47 5.58 -7.71
C VAL A 53 6.30 6.22 -6.59
N ALA A 54 5.69 7.06 -5.74
CA ALA A 54 6.36 7.66 -4.59
C ALA A 54 6.85 6.60 -3.59
N ALA A 55 6.09 5.50 -3.43
CA ALA A 55 6.50 4.34 -2.64
C ALA A 55 7.47 3.39 -3.39
N GLY A 56 7.87 3.69 -4.63
CA GLY A 56 8.75 2.83 -5.43
C GLY A 56 8.11 1.50 -5.87
N ILE A 57 6.78 1.48 -6.01
CA ILE A 57 5.98 0.32 -6.39
C ILE A 57 5.48 0.50 -7.83
N ALA A 58 5.60 -0.55 -8.65
CA ALA A 58 5.10 -0.53 -10.01
C ALA A 58 3.56 -0.45 -10.02
N PRO A 59 2.93 0.55 -10.67
CA PRO A 59 1.46 0.70 -10.68
C PRO A 59 0.71 -0.47 -11.32
N SER A 60 1.38 -1.19 -12.21
CA SER A 60 0.89 -2.38 -12.90
C SER A 60 1.02 -3.67 -12.08
N ALA A 61 1.72 -3.65 -10.94
CA ALA A 61 1.85 -4.82 -10.07
C ALA A 61 0.49 -5.22 -9.49
N ARG A 62 0.41 -6.47 -9.01
CA ARG A 62 -0.74 -6.98 -8.26
C ARG A 62 -0.41 -6.99 -6.77
N GLY A 63 -1.44 -6.85 -5.92
CA GLY A 63 -1.27 -6.84 -4.47
C GLY A 63 -0.56 -8.08 -3.92
N GLU A 64 -0.75 -9.25 -4.55
CA GLU A 64 -0.09 -10.51 -4.17
C GLU A 64 1.44 -10.54 -4.38
N VAL A 65 2.02 -9.57 -5.09
CA VAL A 65 3.48 -9.46 -5.31
C VAL A 65 4.16 -8.63 -4.22
N LEU A 66 3.40 -7.81 -3.49
CA LEU A 66 3.94 -6.90 -2.48
C LEU A 66 4.16 -7.62 -1.15
N GLY A 67 5.26 -7.27 -0.47
CA GLY A 67 5.49 -7.63 0.91
C GLY A 67 4.82 -6.65 1.87
N ALA A 68 4.76 -7.01 3.17
CA ALA A 68 4.22 -6.14 4.21
C ALA A 68 4.91 -4.76 4.24
N ALA A 69 6.24 -4.72 4.12
CA ALA A 69 7.00 -3.48 4.08
C ALA A 69 6.62 -2.56 2.91
N ASP A 70 6.15 -3.10 1.78
CA ASP A 70 5.70 -2.28 0.65
C ASP A 70 4.39 -1.57 0.98
N PHE A 71 3.46 -2.26 1.62
CA PHE A 71 2.20 -1.66 2.09
C PHE A 71 2.44 -0.60 3.16
N VAL A 72 3.39 -0.83 4.06
CA VAL A 72 3.79 0.13 5.08
C VAL A 72 4.39 1.40 4.46
N ARG A 73 5.28 1.25 3.47
CA ARG A 73 5.83 2.39 2.71
C ARG A 73 4.73 3.15 1.98
N LEU A 74 3.80 2.43 1.36
CA LEU A 74 2.66 3.02 0.66
C LEU A 74 1.69 3.77 1.60
N ALA A 75 1.50 3.28 2.83
CA ALA A 75 0.66 3.97 3.82
C ALA A 75 1.31 5.26 4.36
N SER A 76 2.62 5.44 4.13
CA SER A 76 3.42 6.57 4.62
C SER A 76 3.57 7.71 3.61
N VAL A 77 3.16 7.51 2.34
CA VAL A 77 3.22 8.55 1.29
C VAL A 77 1.94 9.38 1.27
N GLU A 78 2.10 10.67 0.96
CA GLU A 78 1.05 11.69 0.83
C GLU A 78 1.05 12.34 -0.55
#